data_AF-A0A2E8Z157-F1
#
_entry.id   AF-A0A2E8Z157-F1
#
_cell.length_a   1.000
_cell.length_b   1.000
_cell.length_c   1.000
_cell.angle_alpha   90.00
_cell.angle_beta   90.00
_cell.angle_gamma   90.00
#
_symmetry.space_group_name_H-M   'P 1'
#
loop_
_entity.id
_entity.type
_entity.pdbx_description
1 polymer ?
#
loop_
_entity_poly.entity_id
_entity_poly.type
_entity_poly.pdbx_seq_one_letter_code
_entity_poly.pdbx_strand_id
1 'polypeptide(L)'
;MTTSSTNRLTEAICPSWCAGHRDEYQAWEERLDSRTPERDHADHGTVVGDLSVTLLQTEVPDGMLAPRVVVANDVEGMHELTEDQAHELGMALVRAADRLRRLRMEGQR
;
A
#
# COMPACT_ATOMS: atom_id res chain seq x y z
N MET A 1 34.91 2.82 -7.37
CA MET A 1 33.48 2.60 -7.66
C MET A 1 32.85 2.05 -6.39
N THR A 2 32.30 2.92 -5.56
CA THR A 2 31.58 2.54 -4.34
C THR A 2 30.11 2.39 -4.71
N THR A 3 29.66 1.15 -4.87
CA THR A 3 28.25 0.81 -4.97
C THR A 3 27.62 1.12 -3.61
N SER A 4 27.03 2.31 -3.50
CA SER A 4 26.16 2.64 -2.37
C SER A 4 24.93 1.77 -2.50
N SER A 5 24.98 0.60 -1.85
CA SER A 5 23.81 -0.19 -1.51
C SER A 5 22.98 0.66 -0.56
N THR A 6 22.11 1.53 -1.09
CA THR A 6 21.01 2.10 -0.33
C THR A 6 20.21 0.91 0.17
N ASN A 7 20.34 0.67 1.47
CA ASN A 7 19.56 -0.28 2.22
C ASN A 7 18.10 0.09 1.92
N ARG A 8 17.42 -0.64 1.02
CA ARG A 8 16.02 -0.42 0.67
C ARG A 8 15.22 -0.81 1.91
N LEU A 9 15.08 0.14 2.82
CA LEU A 9 14.26 0.00 4.01
C LEU A 9 12.85 -0.36 3.53
N THR A 10 12.41 -1.57 3.88
CA THR A 10 11.01 -1.95 3.84
C THR A 10 10.35 -1.24 5.00
N GLU A 11 10.14 0.07 4.87
CA GLU A 11 9.42 0.84 5.87
C GLU A 11 7.95 0.44 5.83
N ALA A 12 7.29 0.56 6.98
CA ALA A 12 5.85 0.55 7.02
C ALA A 12 5.34 1.80 6.30
N ILE A 13 5.19 1.71 4.98
CA ILE A 13 4.61 2.78 4.18
C ILE A 13 3.11 2.69 4.42
N CYS A 14 2.65 3.36 5.46
CA CYS A 14 1.32 3.90 5.44
C CYS A 14 1.35 5.08 4.44
N PRO A 15 0.67 4.98 3.29
CA PRO A 15 0.63 6.07 2.33
C PRO A 15 0.16 7.37 3.00
N SER A 16 0.52 8.53 2.47
CA SER A 16 0.10 9.83 3.01
C SER A 16 -1.44 9.99 3.10
N TRP A 17 -2.17 9.20 2.33
CA TRP A 17 -3.64 9.13 2.36
C TRP A 17 -4.20 8.09 3.34
N CYS A 18 -3.36 7.26 3.98
CA CYS A 18 -3.78 6.34 5.04
C CYS A 18 -4.46 7.10 6.17
N ALA A 19 -5.62 6.61 6.63
CA ALA A 19 -6.39 7.22 7.70
C ALA A 19 -5.56 7.46 8.97
N GLY A 20 -4.53 6.64 9.20
CA GLY A 20 -3.60 6.79 10.31
C GLY A 20 -2.61 7.95 10.23
N HIS A 21 -2.33 8.47 9.04
CA HIS A 21 -1.43 9.62 8.86
C HIS A 21 -2.17 10.95 8.83
N ARG A 22 -3.49 10.94 8.68
CA ARG A 22 -4.30 12.16 8.65
C ARG A 22 -4.83 12.58 10.03
N ASP A 23 -4.42 11.90 11.10
CA ASP A 23 -5.01 12.04 12.44
C ASP A 23 -6.54 11.90 12.44
N GLU A 24 -7.07 11.19 11.45
CA GLU A 24 -8.51 10.99 11.21
C GLU A 24 -9.04 9.72 11.90
N TYR A 25 -8.28 9.18 12.87
CA TYR A 25 -8.69 8.04 13.69
C TYR A 25 -9.76 8.47 14.71
N GLN A 26 -11.00 8.60 14.26
CA GLN A 26 -12.18 8.79 15.11
C GLN A 26 -12.77 7.44 15.55
N ALA A 27 -13.62 7.42 16.57
CA ALA A 27 -14.38 6.20 16.90
C ALA A 27 -15.36 5.86 15.75
N TRP A 28 -15.67 4.59 15.52
CA TRP A 28 -16.59 4.18 14.42
C TRP A 28 -17.96 4.87 14.52
N GLU A 29 -18.41 5.12 15.74
CA GLU A 29 -19.68 5.77 16.09
C GLU A 29 -19.72 7.25 15.66
N GLU A 30 -18.57 7.89 15.46
CA GLU A 30 -18.47 9.32 15.13
C GLU A 30 -18.53 9.60 13.62
N ARG A 31 -18.50 8.57 12.76
CA ARG A 31 -18.49 8.67 11.28
C ARG A 31 -19.79 8.24 10.58
N LEU A 32 -20.90 8.12 11.33
CA LEU A 32 -22.20 7.61 10.87
C LEU A 32 -22.87 8.44 9.76
N ASP A 33 -22.30 9.57 9.37
CA ASP A 33 -22.75 10.43 8.27
C ASP A 33 -22.21 9.99 6.89
N SER A 34 -21.19 9.12 6.83
CA SER A 34 -20.66 8.57 5.58
C SER A 34 -21.10 7.12 5.37
N ARG A 35 -21.52 6.78 4.14
CA ARG A 35 -21.85 5.42 3.70
C ARG A 35 -20.64 4.52 3.95
N THR A 36 -20.71 3.71 5.00
CA THR A 36 -19.70 2.76 5.48
C THR A 36 -18.33 3.41 5.72
N PRO A 37 -17.96 3.73 6.96
CA PRO A 37 -16.61 4.20 7.24
C PRO A 37 -15.63 3.05 6.92
N GLU A 38 -14.60 3.32 6.12
CA GLU A 38 -13.53 2.38 5.78
C GLU A 38 -12.20 2.93 6.30
N ARG A 39 -11.32 2.08 6.83
CA ARG A 39 -9.96 2.45 7.25
C ARG A 39 -8.95 1.59 6.53
N ASP A 40 -8.07 2.23 5.79
CA ASP A 40 -7.04 1.55 5.05
C ASP A 40 -5.78 1.39 5.90
N HIS A 41 -5.29 0.15 6.01
CA HIS A 41 -4.05 -0.22 6.68
C HIS A 41 -3.05 -0.73 5.66
N ALA A 42 -1.84 -0.17 5.67
CA ALA A 42 -0.77 -0.62 4.80
C ALA A 42 0.40 -1.08 5.66
N ASP A 43 0.78 -2.35 5.46
CA ASP A 43 1.86 -2.95 6.23
C ASP A 43 3.21 -2.51 5.67
N HIS A 44 3.48 -2.71 4.37
CA HIS A 44 4.71 -2.24 3.68
C HIS A 44 4.41 -1.81 2.23
N GLY A 45 5.17 -0.86 1.72
CA GLY A 45 5.13 -0.43 0.32
C GLY A 45 6.53 -0.39 -0.32
N THR A 46 6.58 -0.37 -1.65
CA THR A 46 7.80 -0.06 -2.42
C THR A 46 7.53 1.20 -3.22
N VAL A 47 8.41 2.20 -3.09
CA VAL A 47 8.37 3.42 -3.91
C VAL A 47 9.32 3.26 -5.09
N VAL A 48 8.85 3.63 -6.28
CA VAL A 48 9.60 3.58 -7.55
C VAL A 48 9.33 4.88 -8.31
N GLY A 49 10.28 5.83 -8.22
CA GLY A 49 10.03 7.20 -8.67
C GLY A 49 8.87 7.81 -7.87
N ASP A 50 7.87 8.34 -8.58
CA ASP A 50 6.66 8.94 -7.98
C ASP A 50 5.53 7.93 -7.77
N LEU A 51 5.77 6.65 -8.09
CA LEU A 51 4.81 5.56 -7.90
C LEU A 51 5.06 4.84 -6.58
N SER A 52 4.00 4.42 -5.92
CA SER A 52 4.07 3.51 -4.78
C SER A 52 3.25 2.24 -5.04
N VAL A 53 3.84 1.08 -4.73
CA VAL A 53 3.17 -0.22 -4.76
C VAL A 53 3.05 -0.74 -3.33
N THR A 54 1.82 -0.92 -2.87
CA THR A 54 1.53 -1.23 -1.46
C THR A 54 0.50 -2.34 -1.34
N LEU A 55 0.64 -3.18 -0.31
CA LEU A 55 -0.39 -4.12 0.06
C LEU A 55 -1.32 -3.48 1.09
N LEU A 56 -2.59 -3.35 0.74
CA LEU A 56 -3.60 -2.63 1.51
C LEU A 56 -4.62 -3.59 2.10
N GLN A 57 -4.92 -3.43 3.38
CA GLN A 57 -5.98 -4.12 4.07
C GLN A 57 -6.98 -3.10 4.62
N THR A 58 -8.23 -3.19 4.17
CA THR A 58 -9.28 -2.25 4.58
C THR A 58 -10.06 -2.83 5.73
N GLU A 59 -10.11 -2.11 6.84
CA GLU A 59 -10.99 -2.36 7.97
C GLU A 59 -12.33 -1.65 7.74
N VAL A 60 -13.41 -2.37 8.01
CA VAL A 60 -14.79 -1.88 8.01
C VAL A 60 -15.42 -2.24 9.36
N PRO A 61 -16.60 -1.69 9.72
CA PRO A 61 -17.19 -1.95 11.03
C PRO A 61 -17.38 -3.44 11.35
N ASP A 62 -17.65 -4.25 10.33
CA ASP A 62 -17.90 -5.69 10.46
C ASP A 62 -16.63 -6.57 10.33
N GLY A 63 -15.44 -5.97 10.26
CA GLY A 63 -14.17 -6.69 10.22
C GLY A 63 -13.22 -6.23 9.11
N MET A 64 -12.31 -7.10 8.69
CA MET A 64 -11.33 -6.78 7.64
C MET A 64 -11.78 -7.28 6.27
N LEU A 65 -11.75 -6.41 5.26
CA LEU A 65 -11.86 -6.82 3.86
C LEU A 65 -10.60 -7.57 3.41
N ALA A 66 -10.75 -8.31 2.30
CA ALA A 66 -9.65 -9.01 1.68
C ALA A 66 -8.52 -8.04 1.27
N PRO A 67 -7.25 -8.31 1.61
CA PRO A 67 -6.16 -7.43 1.20
C PRO A 67 -6.03 -7.34 -0.33
N ARG A 68 -5.60 -6.17 -0.82
CA ARG A 68 -5.41 -5.87 -2.24
C ARG A 68 -4.08 -5.18 -2.51
N VAL A 69 -3.51 -5.38 -3.70
CA VAL A 69 -2.34 -4.60 -4.15
C VAL A 69 -2.86 -3.29 -4.74
N VAL A 70 -2.30 -2.17 -4.29
CA VAL A 70 -2.61 -0.83 -4.78
C VAL A 70 -1.34 -0.23 -5.39
N VAL A 71 -1.50 0.39 -6.55
CA VAL A 71 -0.49 1.24 -7.17
C VAL A 71 -1.03 2.65 -7.14
N ALA A 72 -0.32 3.55 -6.46
CA ALA A 72 -0.69 4.96 -6.37
C ALA A 72 0.37 5.82 -7.04
N ASN A 73 -0.08 6.92 -7.64
CA ASN A 73 0.76 8.00 -8.16
C ASN A 73 0.28 9.29 -7.51
N ASP A 74 1.21 10.10 -7.01
CA ASP A 74 0.88 11.42 -6.46
C ASP A 74 0.74 12.49 -7.56
N VAL A 75 1.02 12.14 -8.82
CA VAL A 75 0.91 13.02 -9.98
C VAL A 75 -0.29 12.62 -10.86
N GLU A 76 -1.13 13.60 -11.23
CA GLU A 76 -2.20 13.39 -12.20
C GLU A 76 -1.65 13.24 -13.63
N GLY A 77 -2.17 12.25 -14.37
CA GLY A 77 -1.87 12.05 -15.80
C GLY A 77 -1.01 10.82 -16.11
N MET A 78 -0.56 10.71 -17.37
CA MET A 78 0.36 9.66 -17.80
C MET A 78 1.79 10.05 -17.45
N HIS A 79 2.54 9.12 -16.87
CA HIS A 79 3.93 9.30 -16.49
C HIS A 79 4.81 8.29 -17.24
N GLU A 80 5.87 8.78 -17.88
CA GLU A 80 6.86 7.93 -18.55
C GLU A 80 7.90 7.45 -17.53
N LEU A 81 8.12 6.13 -17.46
CA LEU A 81 9.12 5.53 -16.60
C LEU A 81 10.42 5.34 -17.36
N THR A 82 11.55 5.50 -16.67
CA THR A 82 12.83 4.99 -17.17
C THR A 82 12.84 3.46 -17.21
N GLU A 83 13.77 2.85 -17.95
CA GLU A 83 13.92 1.39 -18.00
C GLU A 83 14.14 0.78 -16.60
N ASP A 84 14.98 1.43 -15.78
CA ASP A 84 15.25 1.00 -14.41
C ASP A 84 13.99 1.10 -13.52
N GLN A 85 13.24 2.20 -13.62
CA GLN A 85 11.98 2.37 -12.88
C GLN A 85 10.93 1.34 -13.33
N ALA A 86 10.81 1.07 -14.63
CA ALA A 86 9.90 0.05 -15.14
C ALA A 86 10.27 -1.34 -14.61
N HIS A 87 11.56 -1.68 -14.58
CA HIS A 87 12.06 -2.93 -14.01
C HIS A 87 11.76 -3.04 -12.51
N GLU A 88 12.07 -1.99 -11.74
CA GLU A 88 11.82 -1.95 -10.30
C GLU A 88 10.33 -2.05 -9.96
N LEU A 89 9.47 -1.37 -10.73
CA LEU A 89 8.02 -1.44 -10.59
C LEU A 89 7.51 -2.86 -10.85
N GLY A 90 7.97 -3.50 -11.92
CA GLY A 90 7.63 -4.89 -12.22
C GLY A 90 7.99 -5.83 -11.07
N MET A 91 9.20 -5.68 -10.52
CA MET A 91 9.65 -6.47 -9.37
C MET A 91 8.84 -6.17 -8.09
N ALA A 92 8.45 -4.92 -7.86
CA ALA A 92 7.60 -4.53 -6.74
C ALA A 92 6.20 -5.19 -6.83
N LEU A 93 5.59 -5.18 -8.01
CA LEU A 93 4.30 -5.82 -8.27
C LEU A 93 4.33 -7.32 -8.01
N VAL A 94 5.37 -8.02 -8.49
CA VAL A 94 5.55 -9.46 -8.25
C VAL A 94 5.64 -9.75 -6.76
N ARG A 95 6.48 -9.01 -6.02
CA ARG A 95 6.62 -9.19 -4.56
C ARG A 95 5.30 -8.95 -3.81
N ALA A 96 4.56 -7.91 -4.17
CA ALA A 96 3.28 -7.60 -3.56
C ALA A 96 2.23 -8.69 -3.82
N ALA A 97 2.16 -9.19 -5.06
CA ALA A 97 1.27 -10.27 -5.45
C ALA A 97 1.60 -11.59 -4.72
N ASP A 98 2.87 -11.93 -4.59
CA ASP A 98 3.30 -13.13 -3.87
C ASP A 98 3.02 -13.03 -2.36
N ARG A 99 3.20 -11.84 -1.76
CA ARG A 99 2.82 -11.61 -0.36
C ARG A 99 1.31 -11.78 -0.17
N LEU A 100 0.49 -11.21 -1.05
CA LEU A 100 -0.96 -11.38 -1.00
C LEU A 100 -1.38 -12.85 -1.09
N ARG A 101 -0.74 -13.63 -1.97
CA ARG A 101 -0.99 -15.08 -2.08
C ARG A 101 -0.69 -15.81 -0.77
N ARG A 102 0.43 -15.48 -0.10
CA ARG A 102 0.78 -16.08 1.20
C ARG A 102 -0.27 -15.79 2.27
N LEU A 103 -0.68 -14.51 2.42
CA LEU A 103 -1.70 -14.14 3.40
C LEU A 103 -3.03 -14.88 3.18
N ARG A 104 -3.42 -15.09 1.91
CA ARG A 104 -4.62 -15.86 1.57
C ARG A 104 -4.51 -17.33 1.97
N MET A 105 -3.33 -17.93 1.85
CA MET A 105 -3.11 -19.32 2.27
C MET A 105 -3.03 -19.47 3.79
N GLU A 106 -2.49 -18.47 4.48
CA GLU A 106 -2.37 -18.44 5.94
C GLU A 106 -3.72 -18.23 6.62
N GLY A 107 -4.59 -17.37 6.07
CA GLY A 107 -5.96 -17.17 6.58
C GLY A 107 -6.96 -18.30 6.28
N GLN A 108 -6.53 -19.38 5.62
CA GLN A 108 -7.34 -20.57 5.31
C GLN A 108 -7.09 -21.76 6.27
N ARG A 109 -6.23 -21.59 7.27
CA ARG A 109 -5.94 -22.59 8.31
C ARG A 109 -6.72 -22.30 9.58
#